data_AF-A0A918QD34-F1
#
_entry.id   AF-A0A918QD34-F1
#
_cell.length_a   1.000
_cell.length_b   1.000
_cell.length_c   1.000
_cell.angle_alpha   90.00
_cell.angle_beta   90.00
_cell.angle_gamma   90.00
#
_symmetry.space_group_name_H-M   'P 1'
#
loop_
_entity.id
_entity.type
_entity.pdbx_description
1 polymer ?
#
loop_
_entity_poly.entity_id
_entity_poly.type
_entity_poly.pdbx_seq_one_letter_code
_entity_poly.pdbx_strand_id
1 'polypeptide(L)'
;MKKADMARAGAAELFVFEHAIEDALSKGGDLIGTLSRLRIDGNLSITIGQDAINEVVNAIQAVAKARQAIVAAHAHLDTVKTQIGCRTVAVGTYDKPEDDKRGGGTGSGFVPASAAA
;
A
#
# COMPACT_ATOMS: atom_id res chain seq x y z
N MET A 1 20.01 -22.82 -11.32
CA MET A 1 19.78 -21.45 -10.81
C MET A 1 20.68 -21.21 -9.61
N LYS A 2 21.31 -20.03 -9.49
CA LYS A 2 22.08 -19.69 -8.28
C LYS A 2 21.11 -19.20 -7.19
N LYS A 3 21.47 -19.35 -5.90
CA LYS A 3 20.63 -18.89 -4.77
C LYS A 3 20.28 -17.40 -4.86
N ALA A 4 21.22 -16.59 -5.34
CA ALA A 4 20.99 -15.16 -5.56
C ALA A 4 19.94 -14.89 -6.66
N ASP A 5 19.86 -15.74 -7.69
CA ASP A 5 18.86 -15.61 -8.76
C ASP A 5 17.47 -15.98 -8.23
N MET A 6 17.39 -17.01 -7.37
CA MET A 6 16.15 -17.39 -6.69
C MET A 6 15.64 -16.28 -5.77
N ALA A 7 16.54 -15.64 -5.00
CA ALA A 7 16.19 -14.52 -4.13
C ALA A 7 15.66 -13.32 -4.92
N ARG A 8 16.28 -12.99 -6.06
CA ARG A 8 15.81 -11.91 -6.94
C ARG A 8 14.47 -12.23 -7.59
N ALA A 9 14.27 -13.46 -8.05
CA ALA A 9 13.01 -13.89 -8.63
C ALA A 9 11.86 -13.80 -7.61
N GLY A 10 12.08 -14.29 -6.38
CA GLY A 10 11.08 -14.19 -5.31
C GLY A 10 10.73 -12.74 -4.95
N ALA A 11 11.73 -11.87 -4.89
CA ALA A 11 11.49 -10.45 -4.62
C ALA A 11 10.77 -9.74 -5.76
N ALA A 12 11.05 -10.09 -7.03
CA ALA A 12 10.34 -9.55 -8.18
C ALA A 12 8.85 -9.91 -8.15
N GLU A 13 8.53 -11.18 -7.88
CA GLU A 13 7.14 -11.64 -7.75
C GLU A 13 6.42 -10.98 -6.55
N LEU A 14 7.14 -10.76 -5.44
CA LEU A 14 6.59 -10.04 -4.30
C LEU A 14 6.17 -8.62 -4.67
N PHE A 15 7.01 -7.88 -5.39
CA PHE A 15 6.67 -6.52 -5.84
C PHE A 15 5.51 -6.49 -6.82
N VAL A 16 5.44 -7.44 -7.75
CA VAL A 16 4.29 -7.57 -8.66
C VAL A 16 3.01 -7.79 -7.86
N PHE A 17 3.05 -8.64 -6.84
CA PHE A 17 1.89 -8.91 -6.01
C PHE A 17 1.50 -7.72 -5.12
N GLU A 18 2.47 -7.04 -4.51
CA GLU A 18 2.25 -5.79 -3.75
C GLU A 18 1.57 -4.73 -4.63
N HIS A 19 2.05 -4.53 -5.86
CA HIS A 19 1.45 -3.58 -6.81
C HIS A 19 0.00 -3.98 -7.16
N ALA A 20 -0.25 -5.26 -7.43
CA ALA A 20 -1.59 -5.74 -7.75
C ALA A 20 -2.60 -5.51 -6.60
N ILE A 21 -2.14 -5.61 -5.34
CA ILE A 21 -2.96 -5.31 -4.17
C ILE A 21 -3.29 -3.81 -4.10
N GLU A 22 -2.32 -2.93 -4.34
CA GLU A 22 -2.55 -1.48 -4.35
C GLU A 22 -3.50 -1.06 -5.48
N ASP A 23 -3.35 -1.64 -6.67
CA ASP A 23 -4.27 -1.42 -7.79
C ASP A 23 -5.70 -1.87 -7.44
N ALA A 24 -5.84 -2.99 -6.72
CA ALA A 24 -7.14 -3.47 -6.28
C ALA A 24 -7.79 -2.54 -5.25
N LEU A 25 -7.01 -1.97 -4.31
CA LEU A 25 -7.50 -0.96 -3.37
C LEU A 25 -7.97 0.30 -4.09
N SER A 26 -7.19 0.80 -5.04
CA SER A 26 -7.54 1.98 -5.84
C SER A 26 -8.86 1.76 -6.59
N LYS A 27 -8.96 0.68 -7.35
CA LYS A 27 -10.16 0.35 -8.14
C LYS A 27 -11.39 0.10 -7.27
N GLY A 28 -11.20 -0.47 -6.07
CA GLY A 28 -12.27 -0.62 -5.10
C GLY A 28 -12.83 0.73 -4.63
N GLY A 29 -11.95 1.70 -4.35
CA GLY A 29 -12.35 3.06 -4.01
C GLY A 29 -13.11 3.75 -5.15
N ASP A 30 -12.61 3.65 -6.39
CA ASP A 30 -13.26 4.20 -7.58
C ASP A 30 -14.67 3.63 -7.79
N LEU A 31 -14.84 2.32 -7.55
CA LEU A 31 -16.14 1.67 -7.65
C LEU A 31 -17.15 2.23 -6.64
N ILE A 32 -16.77 2.36 -5.36
CA ILE A 32 -17.65 2.95 -4.33
C ILE A 32 -18.03 4.38 -4.70
N GLY A 33 -17.06 5.19 -5.14
CA GLY A 33 -17.28 6.56 -5.58
C GLY A 33 -18.26 6.63 -6.75
N THR A 34 -18.09 5.76 -7.75
CA THR A 34 -18.96 5.68 -8.92
C THR A 34 -20.39 5.30 -8.53
N LEU A 35 -20.57 4.24 -7.73
CA LEU A 35 -21.90 3.80 -7.28
C LEU A 35 -22.61 4.88 -6.46
N SER A 36 -21.87 5.59 -5.61
CA SER A 36 -22.41 6.69 -4.81
C SER A 36 -22.84 7.88 -5.67
N ARG A 37 -22.06 8.22 -6.70
CA ARG A 37 -22.38 9.30 -7.64
C ARG A 37 -23.61 8.97 -8.49
N LEU A 38 -23.68 7.75 -9.04
CA LEU A 38 -24.85 7.30 -9.80
C LEU A 38 -26.15 7.40 -8.99
N ARG A 39 -26.07 7.14 -7.68
CA ARG A 39 -27.22 7.29 -6.78
C ARG A 39 -27.67 8.76 -6.67
N ILE A 40 -26.72 9.68 -6.48
CA ILE A 40 -27.00 11.11 -6.38
C ILE A 40 -27.57 11.64 -7.71
N ASP A 41 -26.90 11.33 -8.83
CA ASP A 41 -27.29 11.79 -10.17
C ASP A 41 -28.66 11.25 -10.58
N GLY A 42 -29.00 10.03 -10.14
CA GLY A 42 -30.31 9.42 -10.35
C GLY A 42 -31.41 9.87 -9.39
N ASN A 43 -31.13 10.77 -8.44
CA ASN A 43 -32.04 11.15 -7.34
C ASN A 43 -32.65 9.91 -6.63
N LEU A 44 -31.83 8.87 -6.45
CA LEU A 44 -32.24 7.60 -5.87
C LEU A 44 -32.13 7.64 -4.35
N SER A 45 -33.01 6.89 -3.67
CA SER A 45 -32.94 6.71 -2.21
C SER A 45 -31.56 6.18 -1.78
N ILE A 46 -31.07 6.64 -0.63
CA ILE A 46 -29.82 6.18 -0.01
C ILE A 46 -29.78 4.66 0.21
N THR A 47 -30.94 4.04 0.43
CA THR A 47 -31.06 2.60 0.66
C THR A 47 -30.87 1.77 -0.61
N ILE A 48 -31.02 2.36 -1.80
CA ILE A 48 -30.87 1.65 -3.08
C ILE A 48 -29.40 1.26 -3.27
N GLY A 49 -29.15 -0.05 -3.42
CA GLY A 49 -27.81 -0.61 -3.62
C GLY A 49 -26.93 -0.59 -2.36
N GLN A 50 -27.48 -0.36 -1.16
CA GLN A 50 -26.70 -0.35 0.07
C GLN A 50 -25.98 -1.68 0.32
N ASP A 51 -26.66 -2.82 0.09
CA ASP A 51 -26.05 -4.13 0.28
C ASP A 51 -24.88 -4.36 -0.69
N ALA A 52 -24.99 -3.88 -1.94
CA ALA A 52 -23.89 -3.94 -2.89
C ALA A 52 -22.69 -3.11 -2.43
N ILE A 53 -22.91 -1.89 -1.90
CA ILE A 53 -21.84 -1.09 -1.31
C ILE A 53 -21.20 -1.82 -0.12
N ASN A 54 -22.00 -2.45 0.75
CA ASN A 54 -21.50 -3.21 1.88
C ASN A 54 -20.55 -4.33 1.42
N GLU A 55 -20.93 -5.08 0.38
CA GLU A 55 -20.07 -6.16 -0.14
C GLU A 55 -18.77 -5.62 -0.78
N VAL A 56 -18.83 -4.47 -1.48
CA VAL A 56 -17.61 -3.83 -2.01
C VAL A 56 -16.70 -3.38 -0.88
N VAL A 57 -17.25 -2.79 0.20
CA VAL A 57 -16.48 -2.40 1.38
C VAL A 57 -15.83 -3.63 2.05
N ASN A 58 -16.57 -4.74 2.19
CA ASN A 58 -16.03 -5.99 2.73
C ASN A 58 -14.88 -6.52 1.88
N ALA A 59 -14.99 -6.46 0.55
CA ALA A 59 -13.93 -6.85 -0.37
C ALA A 59 -12.68 -5.97 -0.19
N ILE A 60 -12.83 -4.64 -0.12
CA ILE A 60 -11.71 -3.71 0.11
C ILE A 60 -11.03 -3.99 1.46
N GLN A 61 -11.79 -4.27 2.52
CA GLN A 61 -11.23 -4.65 3.81
C GLN A 61 -10.40 -5.94 3.73
N ALA A 62 -10.85 -6.93 2.95
CA ALA A 62 -10.09 -8.16 2.73
C ALA A 62 -8.77 -7.90 1.99
N VAL A 63 -8.80 -7.04 0.96
CA VAL A 63 -7.59 -6.61 0.23
C VAL A 63 -6.62 -5.85 1.16
N ALA A 64 -7.14 -4.97 2.02
CA ALA A 64 -6.32 -4.25 2.99
C ALA A 64 -5.65 -5.19 4.01
N LYS A 65 -6.34 -6.26 4.44
CA LYS A 65 -5.73 -7.31 5.28
C LYS A 65 -4.67 -8.11 4.50
N ALA A 66 -4.92 -8.42 3.23
CA ALA A 66 -3.93 -9.09 2.38
C ALA A 66 -2.64 -8.25 2.26
N ARG A 67 -2.76 -6.93 2.09
CA ARG A 67 -1.62 -6.00 2.10
C ARG A 67 -0.79 -6.12 3.38
N GLN A 68 -1.42 -6.12 4.54
CA GLN A 68 -0.73 -6.25 5.83
C GLN A 68 0.01 -7.60 5.92
N ALA A 69 -0.63 -8.68 5.48
CA ALA A 69 -0.01 -10.00 5.44
C ALA A 69 1.21 -10.06 4.52
N ILE A 70 1.17 -9.37 3.37
CA ILE A 70 2.28 -9.32 2.42
C ILE A 70 3.46 -8.48 2.93
N VAL A 71 3.20 -7.35 3.60
CA VAL A 71 4.26 -6.59 4.28
C VAL A 71 4.95 -7.45 5.34
N ALA A 72 4.20 -8.25 6.11
CA ALA A 72 4.78 -9.19 7.06
C ALA A 72 5.58 -10.30 6.36
N ALA A 73 5.07 -10.84 5.24
CA ALA A 73 5.78 -11.82 4.42
C ALA A 73 7.13 -11.27 3.90
N HIS A 74 7.17 -10.01 3.48
CA HIS A 74 8.41 -9.32 3.07
C HIS A 74 9.48 -9.39 4.17
N ALA A 75 9.12 -9.05 5.42
CA ALA A 75 10.03 -9.10 6.56
C ALA A 75 10.52 -10.54 6.86
N HIS A 76 9.66 -11.54 6.70
CA HIS A 76 10.06 -12.94 6.85
C HIS A 76 10.99 -13.40 5.71
N LEU A 77 10.77 -12.94 4.48
CA LEU A 77 11.62 -13.25 3.33
C LEU A 77 13.03 -12.67 3.46
N ASP A 78 13.21 -11.53 4.14
CA ASP A 78 14.54 -11.02 4.49
C ASP A 78 15.33 -11.96 5.43
N THR A 79 14.61 -12.63 6.33
CA THR A 79 15.20 -13.68 7.18
C THR A 79 15.62 -14.88 6.34
N VAL A 80 14.76 -15.34 5.42
CA VAL A 80 15.06 -16.46 4.51
C VAL A 80 16.26 -16.15 3.64
N LYS A 81 16.30 -14.95 3.03
CA LYS A 81 17.43 -14.45 2.24
C LYS A 81 18.76 -14.53 3.00
N THR A 82 18.73 -14.20 4.29
CA THR A 82 19.90 -14.32 5.17
C THR A 82 20.29 -15.77 5.39
N GLN A 83 19.33 -16.67 5.68
CA GLN A 83 19.56 -18.09 5.90
C GLN A 83 20.17 -18.80 4.69
N ILE A 84 19.77 -18.41 3.47
CA ILE A 84 20.30 -19.00 2.23
C ILE A 84 21.65 -18.42 1.79
N GLY A 85 22.25 -17.52 2.58
CA GLY A 85 23.56 -16.91 2.29
C GLY A 85 23.50 -15.76 1.28
N CYS A 86 22.33 -15.15 1.07
CA CYS A 86 22.11 -14.06 0.11
C CYS A 86 22.00 -12.68 0.80
N ARG A 87 22.59 -12.50 1.99
CA ARG A 87 22.51 -11.26 2.77
C ARG A 87 22.96 -10.02 1.98
N THR A 88 23.97 -10.14 1.12
CA THR A 88 24.53 -9.05 0.31
C THR A 88 23.75 -8.77 -0.98
N VAL A 89 22.73 -9.56 -1.32
CA VAL A 89 21.90 -9.34 -2.51
C VAL A 89 20.96 -8.17 -2.23
N ALA A 90 21.30 -6.95 -2.65
CA ALA A 90 20.38 -5.81 -2.54
C ALA A 90 19.20 -6.00 -3.51
N VAL A 91 17.98 -5.89 -2.99
CA VAL A 91 16.75 -5.82 -3.78
C VAL A 91 15.87 -4.77 -3.12
N GLY A 92 15.60 -3.68 -3.83
CA GLY A 92 14.81 -2.55 -3.35
C GLY A 92 14.60 -1.59 -4.52
N THR A 93 13.38 -1.09 -4.67
CA THR A 93 12.94 -0.34 -5.86
C THR A 93 12.39 1.05 -5.52
N TYR A 94 12.48 1.47 -4.27
CA TYR A 94 12.12 2.82 -3.86
C TYR A 94 13.28 3.40 -3.06
N ASP A 95 13.75 4.59 -3.48
CA ASP A 95 14.49 5.50 -2.62
C ASP A 95 13.61 5.78 -1.42
N LYS A 96 13.79 5.00 -0.36
CA LYS A 96 13.29 5.38 0.95
C LYS A 96 14.00 6.70 1.25
N PRO A 97 13.28 7.83 1.47
CA PRO A 97 13.96 9.05 1.85
C PRO A 97 14.84 8.71 3.04
N GLU A 98 16.12 9.05 2.91
CA GLU A 98 17.10 8.80 3.95
C GLU A 98 16.49 9.27 5.26
N ASP A 99 16.39 8.38 6.26
CA ASP A 99 16.12 8.82 7.63
C ASP A 99 17.23 9.83 7.95
N ASP A 100 16.89 11.12 7.86
CA ASP A 100 17.78 12.22 8.17
C ASP A 100 18.22 12.05 9.61
N LYS A 101 19.36 11.38 9.79
CA LYS A 101 20.13 11.41 11.01
C LYS A 101 20.77 12.80 11.14
N ARG A 102 19.95 13.85 11.19
CA ARG A 102 20.31 15.14 11.79
C ARG A 102 19.63 15.29 13.14
N GLY A 103 20.11 14.47 14.07
CA GLY A 103 20.33 14.98 15.41
C GLY A 103 21.43 16.04 15.34
N GLY A 104 21.03 17.32 15.21
CA GLY A 104 21.94 18.44 15.15
C GLY A 104 21.17 19.73 14.91
N GLY A 105 20.64 20.31 16.00
CA GLY A 105 19.75 21.47 15.95
C GLY A 105 20.38 22.70 15.32
N THR A 106 19.53 23.55 14.76
CA THR A 106 19.34 24.97 15.13
C THR A 106 18.24 25.55 14.24
N GLY A 107 17.45 26.43 14.84
CA GLY A 107 16.11 26.80 14.36
C GLY A 107 16.05 27.66 13.10
N SER A 108 14.85 27.66 12.53
CA SER A 108 14.14 28.76 11.86
C SER A 108 13.10 28.07 10.98
N GLY A 109 11.84 27.96 11.40
CA GLY A 109 10.94 29.10 11.38
C GLY A 109 9.96 28.90 10.22
N PHE A 110 8.91 28.11 10.46
CA PHE A 110 7.69 28.18 9.64
C PHE A 110 6.49 28.09 10.56
N VAL A 111 5.80 29.21 10.70
CA VAL A 111 4.54 29.36 11.43
C VAL A 111 3.41 29.09 10.43
N PRO A 112 2.41 28.24 10.73
CA PRO A 112 1.32 27.98 9.81
C PRO A 112 0.42 29.21 9.69
N ALA A 113 0.13 29.63 8.45
CA ALA A 113 -0.89 30.63 8.19
C ALA A 113 -2.28 30.01 8.41
N SER A 114 -2.79 30.19 9.63
CA SER A 114 -4.19 30.04 10.00
C SER A 114 -4.83 31.43 10.11
N ALA A 115 -5.99 31.58 9.48
CA ALA A 115 -7.05 32.55 9.75
C ALA A 115 -6.82 34.06 9.52
N ALA A 116 -7.55 34.60 8.53
CA ALA A 116 -8.25 35.89 8.56
C ALA A 116 -9.37 35.80 7.49
N ALA A 117 -10.62 35.65 7.92
CA ALA A 117 -11.60 36.74 8.11
C ALA A 117 -12.27 37.16 6.80
#